data_AF-A0A537M566-F1
#
_entry.id   AF-A0A537M566-F1
#
_cell.length_a   1.000
_cell.length_b   1.000
_cell.length_c   1.000
_cell.angle_alpha   90.00
_cell.angle_beta   90.00
_cell.angle_gamma   90.00
#
_symmetry.space_group_name_H-M   'P 1'
#
loop_
_entity.id
_entity.type
_entity.pdbx_description
1 polymer ?
#
loop_
_entity_poly.entity_id
_entity_poly.type
_entity_poly.pdbx_seq_one_letter_code
_entity_poly.pdbx_strand_id
1 'polypeptide(L)'
;MTPGRDARVVGWGRGLLAGIGAGLVAGVACVLLARVTHTRIPPVQPSFDSAFVGGILGGLAFAVWSRVVGRPVMALWVTTLVLATAVSVMIATLPFPAARVQLPIPIPGLLVPFQQLGALIGLGRFGTARFPAQFLPVTIGMHYVTAVAVSLLVPRWSGRRA
;
A
#
# COMPACT_ATOMS: atom_id res chain seq x y z
N MET A 1 31.18 -20.87 -10.70
CA MET A 1 30.01 -20.08 -10.29
C MET A 1 28.77 -20.71 -10.91
N THR A 2 28.07 -21.56 -10.15
CA THR A 2 26.82 -22.18 -10.60
C THR A 2 25.74 -21.10 -10.73
N PRO A 3 25.05 -20.97 -11.86
CA PRO A 3 23.92 -20.06 -11.96
C PRO A 3 22.87 -20.52 -10.96
N GLY A 4 22.49 -19.62 -10.04
CA GLY A 4 21.53 -19.91 -8.99
C GLY A 4 20.23 -20.45 -9.57
N ARG A 5 19.93 -21.71 -9.27
CA ARG A 5 18.60 -22.31 -9.41
C ARG A 5 17.57 -21.39 -8.73
N ASP A 6 16.41 -21.25 -9.38
CA ASP A 6 15.17 -20.65 -8.85
C ASP A 6 14.90 -19.14 -9.03
N ALA A 7 15.26 -18.57 -10.18
CA ALA A 7 14.51 -17.43 -10.69
C ALA A 7 13.12 -17.85 -11.24
N ARG A 8 12.29 -18.57 -10.46
CA ARG A 8 10.93 -18.92 -10.91
C ARG A 8 10.10 -17.64 -11.08
N VAL A 9 9.82 -17.30 -12.32
CA VAL A 9 8.89 -16.24 -12.69
C VAL A 9 7.53 -16.54 -12.09
N VAL A 10 6.94 -15.57 -11.40
CA VAL A 10 5.62 -15.73 -10.77
C VAL A 10 4.55 -15.46 -11.82
N GLY A 11 3.69 -16.45 -12.08
CA GLY A 11 2.53 -16.27 -12.97
C GLY A 11 1.59 -15.18 -12.44
N TRP A 12 0.97 -14.42 -13.35
CA TRP A 12 0.08 -13.30 -12.99
C TRP A 12 -1.03 -13.72 -12.03
N GLY A 13 -1.70 -14.85 -12.28
CA GLY A 13 -2.77 -15.37 -11.41
C GLY A 13 -2.28 -15.73 -10.00
N ARG A 14 -1.08 -16.32 -9.87
CA ARG A 14 -0.49 -16.63 -8.55
C ARG A 14 -0.11 -15.36 -7.78
N GLY A 15 0.48 -14.37 -8.48
CA GLY A 15 0.78 -13.07 -7.89
C GLY A 15 -0.48 -12.36 -7.40
N LEU A 16 -1.55 -12.37 -8.21
CA LEU A 16 -2.84 -11.79 -7.87
C LEU A 16 -3.48 -12.48 -6.66
N LEU A 17 -3.57 -13.81 -6.64
CA LEU A 17 -4.14 -14.55 -5.50
C LEU A 17 -3.36 -14.33 -4.21
N ALA A 18 -2.02 -14.33 -4.28
CA ALA A 18 -1.17 -14.00 -3.13
C ALA A 18 -1.39 -12.56 -2.67
N GLY A 19 -1.57 -11.62 -3.60
CA GLY A 19 -1.88 -10.22 -3.33
C GLY A 19 -3.24 -10.02 -2.65
N ILE A 20 -4.29 -10.70 -3.12
CA ILE A 20 -5.63 -10.69 -2.50
C ILE A 20 -5.53 -11.18 -1.06
N GLY A 21 -4.88 -12.32 -0.83
CA GLY A 21 -4.68 -12.85 0.52
C GLY A 21 -3.92 -11.86 1.41
N ALA A 22 -2.79 -11.34 0.93
CA ALA A 22 -1.97 -10.41 1.70
C ALA A 22 -2.72 -9.11 2.02
N GLY A 23 -3.53 -8.64 1.08
CA GLY A 23 -4.41 -7.48 1.24
C GLY A 23 -5.49 -7.72 2.30
N LEU A 24 -6.10 -8.90 2.35
CA LEU A 24 -7.06 -9.25 3.41
C LEU A 24 -6.39 -9.23 4.79
N VAL A 25 -5.21 -9.84 4.92
CA VAL A 25 -4.45 -9.83 6.18
C VAL A 25 -4.08 -8.40 6.58
N ALA A 26 -3.59 -7.60 5.65
CA ALA A 26 -3.27 -6.20 5.88
C ALA A 26 -4.50 -5.40 6.32
N GLY A 27 -5.63 -5.57 5.62
CA GLY A 27 -6.90 -4.92 5.96
C GLY A 27 -7.36 -5.26 7.38
N VAL A 28 -7.38 -6.55 7.73
CA VAL A 28 -7.73 -6.99 9.10
C VAL A 28 -6.75 -6.43 10.13
N ALA A 29 -5.45 -6.43 9.86
CA ALA A 29 -4.46 -5.87 10.76
C ALA A 29 -4.64 -4.35 10.96
N CYS A 30 -4.99 -3.60 9.91
CA CYS A 30 -5.34 -2.18 10.02
C CYS A 30 -6.60 -1.96 10.86
N VAL A 31 -7.64 -2.79 10.69
CA VAL A 31 -8.85 -2.75 11.52
C VAL A 31 -8.51 -3.01 12.99
N LEU A 32 -7.72 -4.06 13.27
CA LEU A 32 -7.28 -4.38 14.63
C LEU A 32 -6.46 -3.25 15.24
N LEU A 33 -5.52 -2.66 14.48
CA LEU A 33 -4.74 -1.52 14.92
C LEU A 33 -5.65 -0.35 15.32
N ALA A 34 -6.61 0.02 14.47
CA ALA A 34 -7.59 1.08 14.77
C ALA A 34 -8.39 0.80 16.04
N ARG A 35 -8.78 -0.48 16.26
CA ARG A 35 -9.54 -0.91 17.43
C ARG A 35 -8.71 -0.83 18.70
N VAL A 36 -7.47 -1.33 18.67
CA VAL A 36 -6.53 -1.31 19.81
C VAL A 36 -6.16 0.12 20.20
N THR A 37 -6.00 1.02 19.22
CA THR A 37 -5.69 2.43 19.48
C THR A 37 -6.94 3.29 19.70
N HIS A 38 -8.13 2.67 19.78
CA HIS A 38 -9.44 3.33 19.93
C HIS A 38 -9.64 4.52 18.98
N THR A 39 -9.04 4.44 17.80
CA THR A 39 -8.94 5.55 16.88
C THR A 39 -10.11 5.54 15.91
N ARG A 40 -10.76 6.70 15.73
CA ARG A 40 -11.89 6.88 14.79
C ARG A 40 -11.46 7.43 13.44
N ILE A 41 -10.21 7.90 13.32
CA ILE A 41 -9.63 8.48 12.10
C ILE A 41 -8.25 7.85 11.85
N PRO A 42 -8.00 7.21 10.70
CA PRO A 42 -8.86 7.17 9.52
C PRO A 42 -10.07 6.23 9.71
N PRO A 43 -11.16 6.43 8.93
CA PRO A 43 -12.33 5.56 8.98
C PRO A 43 -11.97 4.12 8.62
N VAL A 44 -12.50 3.17 9.39
CA VAL A 44 -12.14 1.74 9.34
C VAL A 44 -12.29 1.13 7.94
N GLN A 45 -13.44 1.34 7.28
CA GLN A 45 -13.73 0.73 5.98
C GLN A 45 -12.78 1.23 4.88
N PRO A 46 -12.61 2.56 4.66
CA PRO A 46 -11.59 3.08 3.74
C PRO A 46 -10.16 2.58 4.00
N SER A 47 -9.76 2.41 5.26
CA SER A 47 -8.44 1.86 5.60
C SER A 47 -8.32 0.38 5.22
N PHE A 48 -9.37 -0.41 5.45
CA PHE A 48 -9.42 -1.80 5.01
C PHE A 48 -9.34 -1.88 3.47
N ASP A 49 -10.19 -1.13 2.76
CA ASP A 49 -10.25 -1.15 1.30
C ASP A 49 -8.93 -0.73 0.67
N SER A 50 -8.29 0.31 1.23
CA SER A 50 -6.98 0.78 0.76
C SER A 50 -5.87 -0.26 0.98
N ALA A 51 -5.84 -0.90 2.15
CA ALA A 51 -4.87 -1.98 2.44
C ALA A 51 -5.11 -3.21 1.54
N PHE A 52 -6.38 -3.55 1.30
CA PHE A 52 -6.78 -4.64 0.42
C PHE A 52 -6.31 -4.41 -1.02
N VAL A 53 -6.57 -3.22 -1.58
CA VAL A 53 -6.08 -2.82 -2.90
C VAL A 53 -4.55 -2.78 -2.93
N GLY A 54 -3.91 -2.27 -1.87
CA GLY A 54 -2.46 -2.30 -1.73
C GLY A 54 -1.89 -3.72 -1.83
N GLY A 55 -2.58 -4.71 -1.26
CA GLY A 55 -2.23 -6.13 -1.43
C GLY A 55 -2.32 -6.62 -2.87
N ILE A 56 -3.43 -6.33 -3.56
CA ILE A 56 -3.61 -6.69 -4.98
C ILE A 56 -2.49 -6.08 -5.83
N LEU A 57 -2.24 -4.78 -5.68
CA LEU A 57 -1.20 -4.07 -6.43
C LEU A 57 0.20 -4.60 -6.08
N GLY A 58 0.45 -4.94 -4.81
CA GLY A 58 1.70 -5.57 -4.37
C GLY A 58 1.92 -6.95 -5.00
N GLY A 59 0.86 -7.76 -5.10
CA GLY A 59 0.87 -9.05 -5.80
C GLY A 59 1.24 -8.94 -7.28
N LEU A 60 0.62 -7.97 -7.98
CA LEU A 60 0.92 -7.66 -9.37
C LEU A 60 2.33 -7.10 -9.54
N ALA A 61 2.75 -6.19 -8.65
CA ALA A 61 4.10 -5.64 -8.65
C ALA A 61 5.15 -6.74 -8.44
N PHE A 62 4.91 -7.70 -7.54
CA PHE A 62 5.81 -8.84 -7.35
C PHE A 62 5.90 -9.72 -8.60
N ALA A 63 4.77 -9.95 -9.29
CA ALA A 63 4.79 -10.64 -10.57
C ALA A 63 5.64 -9.87 -11.60
N VAL A 64 5.52 -8.54 -11.69
CA VAL A 64 6.40 -7.73 -12.55
C VAL A 64 7.86 -7.89 -12.14
N TRP A 65 8.20 -7.60 -10.88
CA TRP A 65 9.57 -7.69 -10.37
C TRP A 65 10.18 -9.07 -10.60
N SER A 66 9.39 -10.14 -10.48
CA SER A 66 9.84 -11.51 -10.72
C SER A 66 10.41 -11.76 -12.13
N ARG A 67 10.06 -10.90 -13.10
CA ARG A 67 10.48 -10.97 -14.51
C ARG A 67 11.64 -10.04 -14.82
N VAL A 68 11.73 -8.89 -14.15
CA VAL A 68 12.64 -7.80 -14.55
C VAL A 68 13.87 -7.67 -13.67
N VAL A 69 13.86 -8.20 -12.43
CA VAL A 69 14.99 -8.08 -11.51
C VAL A 69 15.45 -9.44 -10.97
N GLY A 70 16.76 -9.55 -10.69
CA GLY A 70 17.35 -10.74 -10.07
C GLY A 70 16.97 -10.95 -8.60
N ARG A 71 16.53 -9.90 -7.90
CA ARG A 71 16.14 -9.93 -6.47
C ARG A 71 14.72 -9.38 -6.24
N PRO A 72 13.68 -10.08 -6.70
CA PRO A 72 12.30 -9.55 -6.72
C PRO A 72 11.69 -9.38 -5.33
N VAL A 73 12.09 -10.20 -4.35
CA VAL A 73 11.64 -10.06 -2.96
C VAL A 73 12.16 -8.74 -2.37
N MET A 74 13.45 -8.48 -2.56
CA MET A 74 14.06 -7.22 -2.12
C MET A 74 13.46 -6.01 -2.84
N ALA A 75 13.20 -6.13 -4.15
CA ALA A 75 12.52 -5.07 -4.91
C ALA A 75 11.13 -4.77 -4.35
N LEU A 76 10.33 -5.80 -4.04
CA LEU A 76 9.00 -5.61 -3.44
C LEU A 76 9.08 -4.93 -2.06
N TRP A 77 10.02 -5.35 -1.22
CA TRP A 77 10.29 -4.70 0.08
C TRP A 77 10.60 -3.22 -0.09
N VAL A 78 11.56 -2.89 -0.95
CA VAL A 78 11.95 -1.50 -1.20
C VAL A 78 10.78 -0.71 -1.76
N THR A 79 10.08 -1.22 -2.79
CA THR A 79 8.93 -0.52 -3.40
C THR A 79 7.84 -0.23 -2.38
N THR A 80 7.42 -1.23 -1.60
CA THR A 80 6.31 -1.06 -0.64
C THR A 80 6.70 -0.16 0.54
N LEU A 81 7.93 -0.25 1.05
CA LEU A 81 8.42 0.63 2.12
C LEU A 81 8.57 2.08 1.64
N VAL A 82 9.10 2.30 0.43
CA VAL A 82 9.19 3.63 -0.18
C VAL A 82 7.80 4.22 -0.38
N LEU A 83 6.84 3.44 -0.89
CA LEU A 83 5.46 3.90 -1.05
C LEU A 83 4.81 4.22 0.29
N ALA A 84 4.95 3.34 1.30
CA ALA A 84 4.42 3.58 2.64
C ALA A 84 5.01 4.86 3.25
N THR A 85 6.30 5.10 3.06
CA THR A 85 6.99 6.32 3.51
C THR A 85 6.48 7.54 2.77
N ALA A 86 6.44 7.50 1.43
CA ALA A 86 5.99 8.62 0.61
C ALA A 86 4.55 9.02 0.96
N VAL A 87 3.62 8.05 1.05
CA VAL A 87 2.24 8.31 1.44
C VAL A 87 2.16 8.88 2.86
N SER A 88 2.95 8.35 3.80
CA SER A 88 3.03 8.86 5.17
C SER A 88 3.50 10.32 5.22
N VAL A 89 4.57 10.65 4.49
CA VAL A 89 5.11 12.01 4.39
C VAL A 89 4.07 12.94 3.76
N MET A 90 3.41 12.50 2.70
CA MET A 90 2.38 13.30 2.03
C MET A 90 1.21 13.62 2.96
N ILE A 91 0.69 12.63 3.70
CA ILE A 91 -0.39 12.85 4.66
C ILE A 91 0.06 13.77 5.81
N ALA A 92 1.31 13.65 6.25
CA ALA A 92 1.84 14.48 7.34
C ALA A 92 2.12 15.93 6.93
N THR A 93 2.56 16.17 5.69
CA THR A 93 3.10 17.47 5.26
C THR A 93 2.16 18.26 4.36
N LEU A 94 1.32 17.58 3.57
CA LEU A 94 0.48 18.24 2.57
C LEU A 94 -0.95 18.44 3.06
N PRO A 95 -1.60 19.56 2.71
CA PRO A 95 -3.04 19.69 2.87
C PRO A 95 -3.81 18.64 2.08
N PHE A 96 -5.05 18.40 2.47
CA PHE A 96 -5.98 17.62 1.66
C PHE A 96 -6.31 18.36 0.36
N PRO A 97 -6.65 17.64 -0.73
CA PRO A 97 -7.08 18.26 -1.99
C PRO A 97 -8.39 19.05 -1.79
N ALA A 98 -8.49 20.23 -2.41
CA ALA A 98 -9.61 21.17 -2.27
C ALA A 98 -10.92 20.62 -2.84
N ALA A 99 -10.83 19.93 -3.97
CA ALA A 99 -11.92 19.18 -4.56
C ALA A 99 -11.54 17.70 -4.52
N ARG A 100 -12.35 16.90 -3.82
CA ARG A 100 -12.33 15.45 -4.04
C ARG A 100 -12.94 15.25 -5.42
N VAL A 101 -12.09 15.17 -6.45
CA VAL A 101 -12.53 14.67 -7.75
C VAL A 101 -13.20 13.32 -7.47
N GLN A 102 -14.52 13.24 -7.63
CA GLN A 102 -15.24 11.98 -7.50
C GLN A 102 -14.90 11.15 -8.73
N LEU A 103 -13.72 10.51 -8.71
CA LEU A 103 -13.48 9.43 -9.64
C LEU A 103 -14.48 8.31 -9.32
N PRO A 104 -14.94 7.53 -10.32
CA PRO A 104 -15.85 6.40 -10.11
C PRO A 104 -15.22 5.24 -9.32
N ILE A 105 -14.11 5.49 -8.63
CA ILE A 105 -13.37 4.54 -7.80
C ILE A 105 -13.85 4.75 -6.35
N PRO A 106 -14.65 3.82 -5.78
CA PRO A 106 -15.27 3.98 -4.46
C PRO A 106 -14.29 3.69 -3.32
N ILE A 107 -13.01 4.10 -3.45
CA ILE A 107 -11.94 3.82 -2.48
C ILE A 107 -11.23 5.13 -2.14
N PRO A 108 -11.83 5.97 -1.27
CA PRO A 108 -11.30 7.30 -0.97
C PRO A 108 -9.87 7.26 -0.40
N GLY A 109 -9.52 6.22 0.36
CA GLY A 109 -8.17 6.04 0.93
C GLY A 109 -7.08 5.89 -0.13
N LEU A 110 -7.41 5.36 -1.31
CA LEU A 110 -6.49 5.28 -2.45
C LEU A 110 -6.40 6.62 -3.19
N LEU A 111 -7.52 7.33 -3.28
CA LEU A 111 -7.67 8.50 -4.15
C LEU A 111 -6.95 9.74 -3.61
N VAL A 112 -6.95 9.94 -2.29
CA VAL A 112 -6.37 11.14 -1.65
C VAL A 112 -4.88 11.30 -1.96
N PRO A 113 -4.01 10.28 -1.81
CA PRO A 113 -2.61 10.40 -2.19
C PRO A 113 -2.41 10.78 -3.67
N PHE A 114 -3.16 10.19 -4.60
CA PHE A 114 -3.04 10.55 -6.02
C PHE A 114 -3.46 11.99 -6.30
N GLN A 115 -4.50 12.49 -5.63
CA GLN A 115 -4.93 13.88 -5.75
C GLN A 115 -3.91 14.85 -5.13
N GLN A 116 -3.26 14.47 -4.03
CA GLN A 116 -2.17 15.25 -3.45
C GLN A 116 -0.94 15.29 -4.37
N LEU A 117 -0.60 14.18 -5.03
CA LEU A 117 0.44 14.16 -6.07
C LEU A 117 0.05 15.06 -7.25
N GLY A 118 -1.19 14.96 -7.74
CA GLY A 118 -1.70 15.82 -8.82
C GLY A 118 -1.62 17.31 -8.46
N ALA A 119 -1.99 17.67 -7.24
CA ALA A 119 -1.88 19.05 -6.75
C ALA A 119 -0.42 19.52 -6.64
N LEU A 120 0.52 18.65 -6.24
CA LEU A 120 1.96 18.98 -6.22
C LEU A 120 2.50 19.35 -7.60
N ILE A 121 2.03 18.68 -8.66
CA ILE A 121 2.48 18.91 -10.04
C ILE A 121 1.59 19.89 -10.82
N GLY A 122 0.71 20.63 -10.13
CA GLY A 122 -0.12 21.68 -10.73
C GLY A 122 -1.39 21.20 -11.46
N LEU A 123 -1.72 19.90 -11.40
CA LEU A 123 -2.94 19.32 -11.98
C LEU A 123 -4.16 19.39 -11.05
N GLY A 124 -4.04 20.06 -9.90
CA GLY A 124 -5.09 20.20 -8.89
C GLY A 124 -4.82 21.34 -7.92
N ARG A 125 -5.67 21.49 -6.91
CA ARG A 125 -5.52 22.51 -5.86
C ARG A 125 -5.54 21.87 -4.48
N PHE A 126 -4.66 22.33 -3.60
CA PHE A 126 -4.73 22.02 -2.17
C PHE A 126 -5.84 22.83 -1.51
N GLY A 127 -6.56 22.19 -0.60
CA GLY A 127 -7.48 22.85 0.32
C GLY A 127 -6.74 23.39 1.53
N THR A 128 -7.50 23.82 2.54
CA THR A 128 -6.97 24.36 3.80
C THR A 128 -6.88 23.31 4.92
N ALA A 129 -7.64 22.21 4.80
CA ALA A 129 -7.67 21.14 5.80
C ALA A 129 -6.38 20.30 5.76
N ARG A 130 -5.86 19.93 6.94
CA ARG A 130 -4.72 19.03 7.11
C ARG A 130 -5.12 17.78 7.91
N PHE A 131 -4.34 16.72 7.80
CA PHE A 131 -4.54 15.53 8.63
C PHE A 131 -4.26 15.86 10.10
N PRO A 132 -5.12 15.46 11.07
CA PRO A 132 -4.89 15.79 12.47
C PRO A 132 -3.66 15.04 13.02
N ALA A 133 -2.71 15.79 13.58
CA ALA A 133 -1.40 15.27 13.98
C ALA A 133 -1.50 14.11 14.99
N GLN A 134 -2.48 14.14 15.90
CA GLN A 134 -2.65 13.10 16.92
C GLN A 134 -2.95 11.70 16.34
N PHE A 135 -3.44 11.63 15.09
CA PHE A 135 -3.74 10.36 14.43
C PHE A 135 -2.62 9.90 13.48
N LEU A 136 -1.58 10.72 13.27
CA LEU A 136 -0.47 10.37 12.36
C LEU A 136 0.22 9.06 12.72
N PRO A 137 0.56 8.77 14.00
CA PRO A 137 1.24 7.51 14.33
C PRO A 137 0.44 6.27 13.92
N VAL A 138 -0.88 6.30 14.10
CA VAL A 138 -1.78 5.20 13.75
C VAL A 138 -1.88 5.05 12.23
N THR A 139 -2.07 6.15 11.50
CA THR A 139 -2.09 6.14 10.02
C THR A 139 -0.79 5.65 9.43
N ILE A 140 0.36 6.11 9.94
CA ILE A 140 1.67 5.64 9.53
C ILE A 140 1.80 4.15 9.82
N GLY A 141 1.40 3.72 11.01
CA GLY A 141 1.35 2.30 11.39
C GLY A 141 0.58 1.46 10.38
N MET A 142 -0.60 1.89 9.94
CA MET A 142 -1.40 1.19 8.93
C MET A 142 -0.66 1.04 7.58
N HIS A 143 0.03 2.09 7.11
CA HIS A 143 0.81 2.00 5.86
C HIS A 143 1.94 0.98 5.96
N TYR A 144 2.69 1.00 7.07
CA TYR A 144 3.81 0.09 7.28
C TYR A 144 3.36 -1.35 7.54
N VAL A 145 2.27 -1.54 8.29
CA VAL A 145 1.64 -2.87 8.47
C VAL A 145 1.25 -3.45 7.12
N THR A 146 0.65 -2.63 6.24
CA THR A 146 0.31 -3.05 4.87
C THR A 146 1.56 -3.43 4.08
N ALA A 147 2.59 -2.57 4.07
CA ALA A 147 3.84 -2.83 3.35
C ALA A 147 4.53 -4.12 3.82
N VAL A 148 4.59 -4.35 5.14
CA VAL A 148 5.16 -5.54 5.77
C VAL A 148 4.35 -6.79 5.42
N ALA A 149 3.01 -6.74 5.56
CA ALA A 149 2.14 -7.85 5.23
C ALA A 149 2.30 -8.26 3.76
N VAL A 150 2.28 -7.30 2.83
CA VAL A 150 2.49 -7.54 1.40
C VAL A 150 3.87 -8.14 1.14
N SER A 151 4.92 -7.53 1.68
CA SER A 151 6.30 -7.96 1.39
C SER A 151 6.66 -9.32 1.98
N LEU A 152 6.01 -9.72 3.08
CA LEU A 152 6.20 -11.03 3.68
C LEU A 152 5.34 -12.10 3.02
N LEU A 153 4.05 -11.82 2.81
CA LEU A 153 3.07 -12.83 2.44
C LEU A 153 3.05 -13.09 0.93
N VAL A 154 3.18 -12.05 0.11
CA VAL A 154 3.11 -12.21 -1.36
C VAL A 154 4.19 -13.15 -1.89
N PRO A 155 5.48 -13.02 -1.53
CA PRO A 155 6.50 -13.98 -1.96
C PRO A 155 6.17 -15.39 -1.49
N ARG A 156 5.90 -15.55 -0.18
CA ARG A 156 5.65 -16.84 0.45
C ARG A 156 4.48 -17.59 -0.21
N TRP A 157 3.38 -16.90 -0.45
CA TRP A 157 2.15 -17.50 -0.99
C TRP A 157 2.13 -17.61 -2.52
N SER A 158 2.98 -16.87 -3.23
CA SER A 158 3.18 -17.06 -4.67
C SER A 158 4.13 -18.22 -5.01
N GLY A 159 4.67 -18.91 -4.00
CA GLY A 159 5.55 -20.07 -4.15
C GLY A 159 7.04 -19.73 -4.21
N ARG A 160 7.43 -18.49 -3.88
CA ARG A 160 8.84 -18.08 -3.75
C ARG A 160 9.16 -17.90 -2.27
N ARG A 161 10.01 -18.76 -1.70
CA ARG A 161 10.48 -18.54 -0.33
C ARG A 161 11.37 -17.29 -0.31
N ALA A 162 11.08 -16.38 0.62
CA ALA A 162 11.82 -15.13 0.84
C ALA A 162 13.22 -15.40 1.38
#